data_AF-A0A8H9CL99-F1
#
_entry.id   AF-A0A8H9CL99-F1
#
_cell.length_a   1.000
_cell.length_b   1.000
_cell.length_c   1.000
_cell.angle_alpha   90.00
_cell.angle_beta   90.00
_cell.angle_gamma   90.00
#
_symmetry.space_group_name_H-M   'P 1'
#
loop_
_entity.id
_entity.type
_entity.pdbx_description
1 polymer ?
#
loop_
_entity_poly.entity_id
_entity_poly.type
_entity_poly.pdbx_seq_one_letter_code
_entity_poly.pdbx_strand_id
1 'polypeptide(L)'
;MSAIDNTAELESLAAELTTPVHERAVEEDQDDLSRYEEYRARTSPEAPPVQHAEAEEDADDDVQPDMTGEKRVPLAALHKERQRRQQLQAQLQAQAAQQQQLQQQWAALVAQVQAAQAQAQQPPQQPVQAQQLPDFAEDPEGHVKALQQQLQAVQQQQQASQQMQEVAARENHVRQVIAANAQQIASEVEPVEAAYQQENPDWPEAFDFMQRHADEAIMQRYPGMPRQQVELIKTLAIAKLHEDCRRNGTNPCALVHAEARRLGFQAQARAVAQPAGAPRLDNLSLADVASMDDAAFDALWKDMQWSGYVQPKVG
;
A
#
# COMPACT_ATOMS: atom_id res chain seq x y z
N MET A 1 3.46 -25.42 22.61
CA MET A 1 3.79 -24.04 22.17
C MET A 1 2.68 -23.16 22.68
N SER A 2 2.93 -22.45 23.77
CA SER A 2 1.93 -21.55 24.36
C SER A 2 1.57 -20.50 23.34
N ALA A 3 0.28 -20.36 23.04
CA ALA A 3 -0.25 -19.16 22.42
C ALA A 3 -0.05 -18.04 23.45
N ILE A 4 1.13 -17.44 23.40
CA ILE A 4 1.50 -16.24 24.14
C ILE A 4 0.44 -15.18 23.81
N ASP A 5 0.18 -14.28 24.75
CA ASP A 5 -0.59 -13.05 24.58
C ASP A 5 0.02 -12.21 23.43
N ASN A 6 -0.28 -12.63 22.20
CA ASN A 6 0.34 -12.16 20.97
C ASN A 6 0.10 -10.66 20.78
N THR A 7 -0.98 -10.11 21.32
CA THR A 7 -1.28 -8.67 21.18
C THR A 7 -0.29 -7.80 21.94
N ALA A 8 0.13 -8.18 23.15
CA ALA A 8 1.08 -7.39 23.93
C ALA A 8 2.50 -7.49 23.34
N GLU A 9 2.88 -8.66 22.84
CA GLU A 9 4.14 -8.82 22.10
C GLU A 9 4.11 -8.07 20.76
N LEU A 10 3.02 -8.11 20.02
CA LEU A 10 2.86 -7.36 18.76
C LEU A 10 2.89 -5.85 19.01
N GLU A 11 2.27 -5.35 20.08
CA GLU A 11 2.33 -3.93 20.47
C GLU A 11 3.72 -3.52 20.95
N SER A 12 4.40 -4.38 21.73
CA SER A 12 5.80 -4.18 22.11
C SER A 12 6.72 -4.20 20.89
N LEU A 13 6.41 -5.02 19.89
CA LEU A 13 7.19 -5.10 18.66
C LEU A 13 6.99 -3.90 17.75
N ALA A 14 5.74 -3.46 17.60
CA ALA A 14 5.44 -2.20 16.94
C ALA A 14 6.09 -1.06 17.70
N ALA A 15 6.07 -1.07 19.05
CA ALA A 15 6.79 -0.08 19.86
C ALA A 15 8.30 -0.10 19.64
N GLU A 16 8.93 -1.25 19.42
CA GLU A 16 10.36 -1.36 19.14
C GLU A 16 10.71 -0.92 17.70
N LEU A 17 9.87 -1.27 16.72
CA LEU A 17 10.03 -0.85 15.33
C LEU A 17 9.71 0.63 15.14
N THR A 18 8.82 1.19 15.96
CA THR A 18 8.48 2.62 15.96
C THR A 18 9.10 3.36 17.13
N THR A 19 10.03 2.75 17.89
CA THR A 19 10.57 3.43 19.08
C THR A 19 11.19 4.72 18.58
N PRO A 20 10.69 5.88 19.05
CA PRO A 20 11.15 7.13 18.53
C PRO A 20 12.65 7.24 18.79
N VAL A 21 13.43 7.32 17.70
CA VAL A 21 14.84 7.76 17.70
C VAL A 21 15.00 9.13 18.40
N HIS A 22 13.88 9.82 18.64
CA HIS A 22 13.76 11.06 19.39
C HIS A 22 14.36 11.02 20.81
N GLU A 23 14.47 9.88 21.50
CA GLU A 23 15.13 9.89 22.82
C GLU A 23 16.66 9.78 22.76
N ARG A 24 17.25 9.51 21.58
CA ARG A 24 18.71 9.36 21.44
C ARG A 24 19.39 10.42 20.56
N ALA A 25 18.63 11.28 19.91
CA ALA A 25 19.16 12.33 19.01
C ALA A 25 18.77 13.77 19.42
N VAL A 26 17.95 13.99 20.45
CA VAL A 26 17.37 15.33 20.73
C VAL A 26 18.27 16.25 21.58
N GLU A 27 19.44 15.80 22.04
CA GLU A 27 20.42 16.71 22.68
C GLU A 27 21.42 17.37 21.71
N GLU A 28 21.54 16.94 20.45
CA GLU A 28 22.49 17.56 19.50
C GLU A 28 21.82 18.34 18.33
N ASP A 29 20.54 18.11 18.01
CA ASP A 29 19.91 18.69 16.79
C ASP A 29 18.99 19.91 17.02
N GLN A 30 18.82 20.40 18.26
CA GLN A 30 18.03 21.62 18.48
C GLN A 30 18.66 22.87 17.82
N ASP A 31 19.99 22.89 17.67
CA ASP A 31 20.68 24.00 17.00
C ASP A 31 20.44 24.03 15.47
N ASP A 32 20.17 22.88 14.84
CA ASP A 32 20.00 22.78 13.38
C ASP A 32 18.60 23.20 12.92
N LEU A 33 17.57 22.99 13.74
CA LEU A 33 16.20 23.47 13.45
C LEU A 33 16.12 25.00 13.44
N SER A 34 16.77 25.68 14.41
CA SER A 34 16.88 27.15 14.41
C SER A 34 17.63 27.68 13.19
N ARG A 35 18.63 26.93 12.70
CA ARG A 35 19.39 27.31 11.50
C ARG A 35 18.57 27.16 10.22
N TYR A 36 17.70 26.16 10.15
CA TYR A 36 16.78 25.96 9.03
C TYR A 36 15.68 27.04 8.98
N GLU A 37 15.16 27.47 10.14
CA GLU A 37 14.20 28.58 10.22
C GLU A 37 14.84 29.92 9.83
N GLU A 38 16.09 30.18 10.25
CA GLU A 38 16.82 31.40 9.84
C GLU A 38 17.17 31.39 8.35
N TYR A 39 17.51 30.22 7.78
CA TYR A 39 17.72 30.08 6.33
C TYR A 39 16.43 30.32 5.55
N ARG A 40 15.30 29.72 5.97
CA ARG A 40 13.98 29.95 5.37
C ARG A 40 13.57 31.42 5.43
N ALA A 41 13.84 32.12 6.54
CA ALA A 41 13.56 33.55 6.66
C ALA A 41 14.46 34.43 5.76
N ARG A 42 15.68 33.99 5.45
CA ARG A 42 16.60 34.71 4.55
C ARG A 42 16.41 34.40 3.07
N THR A 43 15.97 33.19 2.72
CA THR A 43 15.84 32.72 1.33
C THR A 43 14.41 32.60 0.85
N SER A 44 13.41 32.96 1.65
CA SER A 44 12.04 33.14 1.18
C SER A 44 11.82 34.62 0.83
N PRO A 45 12.20 35.08 -0.39
CA PRO A 45 11.73 36.35 -0.88
C PRO A 45 10.20 36.25 -0.86
N GLU A 46 9.59 37.18 -0.13
CA GLU A 46 8.15 37.42 -0.09
C GLU A 46 7.63 37.31 -1.53
N ALA A 47 6.96 36.19 -1.82
CA ALA A 47 6.61 35.83 -3.18
C ALA A 47 5.69 36.93 -3.72
N PRO A 48 6.04 37.62 -4.82
CA PRO A 48 5.12 38.56 -5.43
C PRO A 48 3.84 37.80 -5.79
N PRO A 49 2.66 38.44 -5.67
CA PRO A 49 1.39 37.79 -5.96
C PRO A 49 1.45 37.15 -7.34
N VAL A 50 1.18 35.84 -7.38
CA VAL A 50 1.17 35.02 -8.59
C VAL A 50 0.13 35.61 -9.55
N GLN A 51 0.60 36.42 -10.50
CA GLN A 51 -0.12 36.68 -11.73
C GLN A 51 0.00 35.38 -12.53
N HIS A 52 -1.15 34.76 -12.80
CA HIS A 52 -1.26 33.61 -13.68
C HIS A 52 -0.58 33.92 -15.02
N ALA A 53 0.60 33.38 -15.23
CA ALA A 53 1.23 33.32 -16.53
C ALA A 53 0.45 32.28 -17.34
N GLU A 54 -0.35 32.80 -18.28
CA GLU A 54 -0.95 32.03 -19.35
C GLU A 54 0.15 31.31 -20.12
N ALA A 55 0.01 30.00 -20.24
CA ALA A 55 0.84 29.20 -21.12
C ALA A 55 0.47 29.57 -22.56
N GLU A 56 1.38 30.27 -23.23
CA GLU A 56 1.43 30.40 -24.69
C GLU A 56 1.68 28.99 -25.28
N GLU A 57 0.59 28.27 -25.55
CA GLU A 57 0.58 27.23 -26.58
C GLU A 57 0.28 27.94 -27.91
N ASP A 58 1.32 28.02 -28.75
CA ASP A 58 1.25 28.32 -30.18
C ASP A 58 0.20 27.40 -30.85
N ALA A 59 -1.00 27.94 -31.00
CA ALA A 59 -1.94 27.51 -32.00
C ALA A 59 -2.33 28.76 -32.78
N ASP A 60 -1.68 28.95 -33.92
CA ASP A 60 -2.15 29.78 -35.03
C ASP A 60 -3.57 29.34 -35.39
N ASP A 61 -4.57 29.96 -34.77
CA ASP A 61 -5.93 30.00 -35.28
C ASP A 61 -6.48 31.42 -35.08
N ASP A 62 -6.28 32.19 -36.13
CA ASP A 62 -6.61 33.60 -36.30
C ASP A 62 -8.15 33.78 -36.28
N VAL A 63 -8.74 33.87 -35.08
CA VAL A 63 -10.17 34.19 -34.90
C VAL A 63 -10.34 35.39 -33.98
N GLN A 64 -10.60 36.53 -34.59
CA GLN A 64 -10.93 37.80 -33.92
C GLN A 64 -12.11 37.63 -32.93
N PRO A 65 -11.99 38.13 -31.69
CA PRO A 65 -13.07 38.13 -30.72
C PRO A 65 -13.91 39.40 -30.90
N ASP A 66 -15.13 39.26 -31.43
CA ASP A 66 -16.15 40.32 -31.35
C ASP A 66 -17.13 40.02 -30.20
N MET A 67 -17.06 40.86 -29.18
CA MET A 67 -17.78 40.76 -27.92
C MET A 67 -19.20 41.31 -28.07
N THR A 68 -20.20 40.43 -28.22
CA THR A 68 -21.54 40.69 -27.67
C THR A 68 -22.20 39.41 -27.13
N GLY A 69 -22.23 39.28 -25.81
CA GLY A 69 -23.40 38.75 -25.08
C GLY A 69 -23.66 37.24 -24.99
N GLU A 70 -22.96 36.35 -25.69
CA GLU A 70 -23.19 34.89 -25.55
C GLU A 70 -21.88 34.14 -25.32
N LYS A 71 -21.65 33.66 -24.08
CA LYS A 71 -20.55 32.73 -23.76
C LYS A 71 -20.77 31.40 -24.50
N ARG A 72 -20.31 31.29 -25.74
CA ARG A 72 -20.35 30.04 -26.51
C ARG A 72 -19.15 29.19 -26.12
N VAL A 73 -19.42 28.02 -25.52
CA VAL A 73 -18.40 27.01 -25.22
C VAL A 73 -17.98 26.35 -26.54
N PRO A 74 -16.69 26.29 -26.89
CA PRO A 74 -16.23 25.63 -28.11
C PRO A 74 -16.67 24.16 -28.15
N LEU A 75 -17.21 23.70 -29.28
CA LEU A 75 -17.70 22.32 -29.43
C LEU A 75 -16.62 21.27 -29.14
N ALA A 76 -15.36 21.57 -29.47
CA ALA A 76 -14.21 20.72 -29.15
C ALA A 76 -14.01 20.54 -27.63
N ALA A 77 -14.21 21.60 -26.84
CA ALA A 77 -14.14 21.54 -25.38
C ALA A 77 -15.28 20.68 -24.79
N LEU A 78 -16.47 20.74 -25.40
CA LEU A 78 -17.63 19.94 -24.98
C LEU A 78 -17.40 18.44 -25.25
N HIS A 79 -16.74 18.09 -26.36
CA HIS A 79 -16.37 16.70 -26.65
C HIS A 79 -15.29 16.17 -25.69
N LYS A 80 -14.24 16.96 -25.41
CA LYS A 80 -13.21 16.60 -24.43
C LYS A 80 -13.81 16.37 -23.04
N GLU A 81 -14.73 17.24 -22.60
CA GLU A 81 -15.40 17.10 -21.31
C GLU A 81 -16.32 15.87 -21.27
N ARG A 82 -17.06 15.60 -22.34
CA ARG A 82 -17.88 14.38 -22.44
C ARG A 82 -17.02 13.12 -22.35
N GLN A 83 -15.90 13.10 -23.07
CA GLN A 83 -14.98 11.95 -23.06
C GLN A 83 -14.35 11.77 -21.68
N ARG A 84 -13.93 12.86 -21.02
CA ARG A 84 -13.40 12.83 -19.65
C ARG A 84 -14.44 12.30 -18.66
N ARG A 85 -15.68 12.76 -18.72
CA ARG A 85 -16.77 12.23 -17.89
C ARG A 85 -17.04 10.76 -18.14
N GLN A 86 -17.03 10.33 -19.40
CA GLN A 86 -17.25 8.94 -19.75
C GLN A 86 -16.14 8.03 -19.22
N GLN A 87 -14.87 8.47 -19.32
CA GLN A 87 -13.73 7.75 -18.75
C GLN A 87 -13.81 7.66 -17.22
N LEU A 88 -14.11 8.78 -16.55
CA LEU A 88 -14.24 8.80 -15.09
C LEU A 88 -15.40 7.90 -14.63
N GLN A 89 -16.53 7.92 -15.34
CA GLN A 89 -17.67 7.07 -15.03
C GLN A 89 -17.36 5.59 -15.23
N ALA A 90 -16.62 5.24 -16.28
CA ALA A 90 -16.15 3.87 -16.50
C ALA A 90 -15.18 3.42 -15.39
N GLN A 91 -14.29 4.30 -14.94
CA GLN A 91 -13.35 4.01 -13.85
C GLN A 91 -14.07 3.78 -12.52
N LEU A 92 -15.06 4.62 -12.19
CA LEU A 92 -15.90 4.45 -11.01
C LEU A 92 -16.72 3.15 -11.06
N GLN A 93 -17.28 2.80 -12.23
CA GLN A 93 -17.97 1.52 -12.39
C GLN A 93 -17.05 0.32 -12.22
N ALA A 94 -15.83 0.38 -12.77
CA ALA A 94 -14.82 -0.67 -12.60
C ALA A 94 -14.44 -0.84 -11.12
N GLN A 95 -14.24 0.26 -10.40
CA GLN A 95 -13.92 0.22 -8.97
C GLN A 95 -15.09 -0.33 -8.14
N ALA A 96 -16.34 0.07 -8.44
CA ALA A 96 -17.52 -0.46 -7.79
C ALA A 96 -17.69 -1.97 -8.02
N ALA A 97 -17.44 -2.45 -9.25
CA ALA A 97 -17.47 -3.87 -9.57
C ALA A 97 -16.39 -4.66 -8.80
N GLN A 98 -15.19 -4.09 -8.68
CA GLN A 98 -14.11 -4.70 -7.90
C GLN A 98 -14.46 -4.81 -6.42
N GLN A 99 -15.03 -3.76 -5.82
CA GLN A 99 -15.48 -3.79 -4.42
C GLN A 99 -16.59 -4.83 -4.21
N GLN A 100 -17.54 -4.94 -5.14
CA GLN A 100 -18.60 -5.93 -5.06
C GLN A 100 -18.04 -7.37 -5.14
N GLN A 101 -17.05 -7.61 -5.99
CA GLN A 101 -16.37 -8.90 -6.09
C GLN A 101 -15.61 -9.25 -4.80
N LEU A 102 -14.94 -8.27 -4.18
CA LEU A 102 -14.28 -8.43 -2.88
C LEU A 102 -15.28 -8.75 -1.78
N GLN A 103 -16.43 -8.06 -1.77
CA GLN A 103 -17.50 -8.29 -0.79
C GLN A 103 -18.11 -9.69 -0.93
N GLN A 104 -18.28 -10.19 -2.16
CA GLN A 104 -18.73 -11.56 -2.41
C GLN A 104 -17.70 -12.61 -1.94
N GLN A 105 -16.41 -12.38 -2.19
CA GLN A 105 -15.35 -13.25 -1.68
C GLN A 105 -15.32 -13.28 -0.15
N TRP A 106 -15.51 -12.12 0.49
CA TRP A 106 -15.62 -12.02 1.94
C TRP A 106 -16.85 -12.75 2.47
N ALA A 107 -18.01 -12.59 1.85
CA ALA A 107 -19.22 -13.31 2.22
C ALA A 107 -19.05 -14.83 2.09
N ALA A 108 -18.39 -15.30 1.02
CA ALA A 108 -18.09 -16.71 0.82
C ALA A 108 -17.12 -17.25 1.89
N LEU A 109 -16.08 -16.49 2.25
CA LEU A 109 -15.16 -16.84 3.32
C LEU A 109 -15.89 -16.93 4.68
N VAL A 110 -16.71 -15.93 5.00
CA VAL A 110 -17.51 -15.91 6.24
C VAL A 110 -18.46 -17.11 6.28
N ALA A 111 -19.12 -17.43 5.16
CA ALA A 111 -19.97 -18.61 5.06
C ALA A 111 -19.19 -19.91 5.24
N GLN A 112 -17.97 -20.01 4.69
CA GLN A 112 -17.10 -21.18 4.87
C GLN A 112 -16.67 -21.34 6.33
N VAL A 113 -16.31 -20.23 7.02
CA VAL A 113 -15.96 -20.26 8.44
C VAL A 113 -17.17 -20.63 9.29
N GLN A 114 -18.37 -20.12 8.98
CA GLN A 114 -19.60 -20.53 9.65
C GLN A 114 -19.91 -22.01 9.44
N ALA A 115 -19.74 -22.52 8.21
CA ALA A 115 -19.92 -23.93 7.91
C ALA A 115 -18.91 -24.82 8.64
N ALA A 116 -17.65 -24.39 8.73
CA ALA A 116 -16.62 -25.09 9.49
C ALA A 116 -16.92 -25.09 10.99
N GLN A 117 -17.42 -23.99 11.56
CA GLN A 117 -17.89 -23.95 12.95
C GLN A 117 -19.09 -24.85 13.18
N ALA A 118 -20.06 -24.87 12.25
CA ALA A 118 -21.21 -25.75 12.34
C ALA A 118 -20.81 -27.23 12.28
N GLN A 119 -19.81 -27.58 11.47
CA GLN A 119 -19.24 -28.94 11.45
C GLN A 119 -18.42 -29.25 12.70
N ALA A 120 -17.72 -28.28 13.29
CA ALA A 120 -17.01 -28.47 14.56
C ALA A 120 -17.97 -28.62 15.75
N GLN A 121 -19.20 -28.10 15.66
CA GLN A 121 -20.27 -28.35 16.63
C GLN A 121 -20.96 -29.70 16.42
N GLN A 122 -20.78 -30.35 15.28
CA GLN A 122 -21.09 -31.77 15.22
C GLN A 122 -20.03 -32.48 16.09
N PRO A 123 -20.43 -33.10 17.22
CA PRO A 123 -19.49 -33.85 18.04
C PRO A 123 -18.79 -34.80 17.08
N PRO A 124 -17.44 -34.76 16.98
CA PRO A 124 -16.75 -35.60 16.04
C PRO A 124 -17.19 -37.02 16.33
N GLN A 125 -17.86 -37.66 15.37
CA GLN A 125 -17.95 -39.10 15.29
C GLN A 125 -16.56 -39.63 14.93
N GLN A 126 -15.53 -39.20 15.68
CA GLN A 126 -14.49 -40.16 15.98
C GLN A 126 -15.25 -41.27 16.72
N PRO A 127 -15.11 -42.53 16.31
CA PRO A 127 -15.40 -43.59 17.24
C PRO A 127 -14.48 -43.27 18.41
N VAL A 128 -15.05 -42.71 19.49
CA VAL A 128 -14.51 -42.90 20.82
C VAL A 128 -14.29 -44.39 20.81
N GLN A 129 -13.03 -44.82 20.69
CA GLN A 129 -12.71 -46.24 20.66
C GLN A 129 -13.54 -46.77 21.80
N ALA A 130 -14.53 -47.60 21.49
CA ALA A 130 -15.47 -48.07 22.48
C ALA A 130 -14.60 -48.92 23.39
N GLN A 131 -13.94 -48.27 24.36
CA GLN A 131 -13.41 -48.86 25.53
C GLN A 131 -14.62 -49.59 26.03
N GLN A 132 -14.62 -50.89 25.82
CA GLN A 132 -15.78 -51.74 26.04
C GLN A 132 -16.21 -51.42 27.46
N LEU A 133 -17.31 -50.69 27.61
CA LEU A 133 -17.79 -50.33 28.93
C LEU A 133 -18.01 -51.67 29.63
N PRO A 134 -17.37 -51.92 30.80
CA PRO A 134 -17.63 -53.13 31.55
C PRO A 134 -19.14 -53.30 31.71
N ASP A 135 -19.65 -54.51 31.53
CA ASP A 135 -21.07 -54.74 31.75
C ASP A 135 -21.39 -54.42 33.21
N PHE A 136 -22.47 -53.67 33.43
CA PHE A 136 -22.85 -53.21 34.75
C PHE A 136 -23.17 -54.38 35.69
N ALA A 137 -23.67 -55.49 35.14
CA ALA A 137 -23.96 -56.70 35.91
C ALA A 137 -22.71 -57.41 36.44
N GLU A 138 -21.58 -57.28 35.73
CA GLU A 138 -20.31 -57.95 36.09
C GLU A 138 -19.41 -57.06 36.95
N ASP A 139 -19.33 -55.76 36.66
CA ASP A 139 -18.55 -54.78 37.41
C ASP A 139 -19.21 -53.38 37.42
N PRO A 140 -20.14 -53.11 38.36
CA PRO A 140 -20.85 -51.84 38.42
C PRO A 140 -19.93 -50.66 38.79
N GLU A 141 -18.87 -50.90 39.59
CA GLU A 141 -17.91 -49.85 39.96
C GLU A 141 -17.02 -49.46 38.77
N GLY A 142 -16.54 -50.45 38.01
CA GLY A 142 -15.79 -50.25 36.78
C GLY A 142 -16.61 -49.52 35.72
N HIS A 143 -17.89 -49.88 35.57
CA HIS A 143 -18.82 -49.21 34.66
C HIS A 143 -18.97 -47.72 34.98
N VAL A 144 -19.22 -47.37 36.26
CA VAL A 144 -19.36 -45.97 36.69
C VAL A 144 -18.07 -45.19 36.48
N LYS A 145 -16.90 -45.79 36.76
CA LYS A 145 -15.60 -45.15 36.51
C LYS A 145 -15.36 -44.91 35.01
N ALA A 146 -15.68 -45.87 34.15
CA ALA A 146 -15.55 -45.73 32.70
C ALA A 146 -16.46 -44.62 32.16
N LEU A 147 -17.71 -44.55 32.65
CA LEU A 147 -18.65 -43.51 32.27
C LEU A 147 -18.18 -42.12 32.75
N GLN A 148 -17.63 -42.03 33.96
CA GLN A 148 -17.06 -40.80 34.49
C GLN A 148 -15.86 -40.32 33.66
N GLN A 149 -14.97 -41.22 33.25
CA GLN A 149 -13.84 -40.91 32.38
C GLN A 149 -14.30 -40.44 31.00
N GLN A 150 -15.31 -41.09 30.41
CA GLN A 150 -15.91 -40.67 29.15
C GLN A 150 -16.50 -39.25 29.25
N LEU A 151 -17.25 -38.97 30.32
CA LEU A 151 -17.82 -37.64 30.55
C LEU A 151 -16.73 -36.57 30.71
N GLN A 152 -15.64 -36.89 31.43
CA GLN A 152 -14.51 -35.99 31.59
C GLN A 152 -13.80 -35.70 30.27
N ALA A 153 -13.64 -36.72 29.40
CA ALA A 153 -13.04 -36.55 28.07
C ALA A 153 -13.91 -35.66 27.16
N VAL A 154 -15.23 -35.86 27.16
CA VAL A 154 -16.18 -35.01 26.42
C VAL A 154 -16.12 -33.56 26.93
N GLN A 155 -16.05 -33.36 28.25
CA GLN A 155 -15.96 -32.02 28.83
C GLN A 155 -14.66 -31.31 28.44
N GLN A 156 -13.51 -32.00 28.49
CA GLN A 156 -12.23 -31.45 28.04
C GLN A 156 -12.25 -31.09 26.55
N GLN A 157 -12.84 -31.94 25.71
CA GLN A 157 -12.96 -31.67 24.29
C GLN A 157 -13.84 -30.44 24.01
N GLN A 158 -14.95 -30.30 24.73
CA GLN A 158 -15.83 -29.14 24.61
C GLN A 158 -15.12 -27.85 25.03
N GLN A 159 -14.35 -27.89 26.13
CA GLN A 159 -13.54 -26.75 26.57
C GLN A 159 -12.46 -26.38 25.54
N ALA A 160 -11.76 -27.36 24.99
CA ALA A 160 -10.75 -27.12 23.94
C ALA A 160 -11.36 -26.52 22.67
N SER A 161 -12.55 -26.97 22.26
CA SER A 161 -13.27 -26.42 21.11
C SER A 161 -13.72 -24.98 21.34
N GLN A 162 -14.24 -24.67 22.54
CA GLN A 162 -14.62 -23.30 22.91
C GLN A 162 -13.41 -22.36 22.91
N GLN A 163 -12.29 -22.81 23.48
CA GLN A 163 -11.05 -22.04 23.48
C GLN A 163 -10.54 -21.76 22.06
N MET A 164 -10.61 -22.76 21.16
CA MET A 164 -10.23 -22.57 19.76
C MET A 164 -11.13 -21.53 19.06
N GLN A 165 -12.44 -21.57 19.30
CA GLN A 165 -13.37 -20.59 18.74
C GLN A 165 -13.12 -19.17 19.27
N GLU A 166 -12.83 -19.03 20.57
CA GLU A 166 -12.52 -17.74 21.18
C GLU A 166 -11.24 -17.13 20.61
N VAL A 167 -10.19 -17.94 20.44
CA VAL A 167 -8.94 -17.51 19.80
C VAL A 167 -9.19 -17.06 18.36
N ALA A 168 -9.92 -17.85 17.57
CA ALA A 168 -10.24 -17.49 16.18
C ALA A 168 -11.10 -16.22 16.08
N ALA A 169 -12.05 -16.03 17.00
CA ALA A 169 -12.87 -14.82 17.07
C ALA A 169 -12.02 -13.59 17.41
N ARG A 170 -11.09 -13.72 18.37
CA ARG A 170 -10.15 -12.66 18.75
C ARG A 170 -9.23 -12.28 17.59
N GLU A 171 -8.67 -13.26 16.88
CA GLU A 171 -7.83 -13.01 15.69
C GLU A 171 -8.60 -12.27 14.59
N ASN A 172 -9.83 -12.69 14.31
CA ASN A 172 -10.67 -12.02 13.31
C ASN A 172 -11.01 -10.58 13.73
N HIS A 173 -11.29 -10.35 15.01
CA HIS A 173 -11.54 -9.01 15.53
C HIS A 173 -10.32 -8.10 15.36
N VAL A 174 -9.12 -8.59 15.71
CA VAL A 174 -7.86 -7.84 15.54
C VAL A 174 -7.63 -7.48 14.07
N ARG A 175 -7.87 -8.42 13.14
CA ARG A 175 -7.76 -8.16 11.69
C ARG A 175 -8.73 -7.07 11.22
N GLN A 176 -9.97 -7.06 11.72
CA GLN A 176 -10.96 -6.05 11.37
C GLN A 176 -10.56 -4.66 11.89
N VAL A 177 -10.08 -4.57 13.13
CA VAL A 177 -9.59 -3.31 13.71
C VAL A 177 -8.41 -2.76 12.91
N ILE A 178 -7.44 -3.62 12.55
CA ILE A 178 -6.29 -3.21 11.75
C ILE A 178 -6.73 -2.74 10.36
N ALA A 179 -7.66 -3.45 9.71
CA ALA A 179 -8.18 -3.05 8.41
C ALA A 179 -8.92 -1.71 8.45
N ALA A 180 -9.72 -1.46 9.49
CA ALA A 180 -10.41 -0.19 9.67
C ALA A 180 -9.42 0.97 9.90
N ASN A 181 -8.41 0.76 10.75
CA ASN A 181 -7.35 1.75 10.98
C ASN A 181 -6.56 2.04 9.71
N ALA A 182 -6.20 1.00 8.94
CA ALA A 182 -5.48 1.17 7.68
C ALA A 182 -6.26 1.99 6.66
N GLN A 183 -7.58 1.80 6.55
CA GLN A 183 -8.44 2.63 5.68
C GLN A 183 -8.46 4.10 6.11
N GLN A 184 -8.56 4.35 7.41
CA GLN A 184 -8.54 5.72 7.93
C GLN A 184 -7.19 6.39 7.62
N ILE A 185 -6.08 5.71 7.94
CA ILE A 185 -4.73 6.20 7.69
C ILE A 185 -4.51 6.49 6.21
N ALA A 186 -4.93 5.58 5.32
CA ALA A 186 -4.78 5.78 3.88
C ALA A 186 -5.41 7.09 3.40
N SER A 187 -6.62 7.42 3.89
CA SER A 187 -7.32 8.66 3.53
C SER A 187 -6.64 9.94 4.05
N GLU A 188 -5.90 9.84 5.16
CA GLU A 188 -5.17 10.96 5.77
C GLU A 188 -3.77 11.13 5.14
N VAL A 189 -3.10 10.02 4.80
CA VAL A 189 -1.72 10.00 4.30
C VAL A 189 -1.61 10.33 2.82
N GLU A 190 -2.54 9.88 1.97
CA GLU A 190 -2.47 10.07 0.51
C GLU A 190 -2.17 11.54 0.08
N PRO A 191 -2.87 12.58 0.59
CA PRO A 191 -2.55 13.96 0.21
C PRO A 191 -1.20 14.44 0.74
N VAL A 192 -0.79 13.99 1.93
CA VAL A 192 0.50 14.34 2.56
C VAL A 192 1.65 13.73 1.77
N GLU A 193 1.49 12.46 1.39
CA GLU A 193 2.44 11.73 0.58
C GLU A 193 2.57 12.35 -0.82
N ALA A 194 1.46 12.68 -1.47
CA ALA A 194 1.47 13.32 -2.79
C ALA A 194 2.19 14.67 -2.77
N ALA A 195 1.98 15.50 -1.72
CA ALA A 195 2.71 16.76 -1.56
C ALA A 195 4.20 16.52 -1.32
N TYR A 196 4.55 15.57 -0.45
CA TYR A 196 5.94 15.25 -0.12
C TYR A 196 6.71 14.68 -1.32
N GLN A 197 6.06 13.88 -2.16
CA GLN A 197 6.64 13.29 -3.37
C GLN A 197 6.99 14.35 -4.42
N GLN A 198 6.26 15.47 -4.48
CA GLN A 198 6.59 16.58 -5.38
C GLN A 198 7.91 17.26 -4.97
N GLU A 199 8.18 17.33 -3.67
CA GLU A 199 9.42 17.89 -3.11
C GLU A 199 10.57 16.88 -3.11
N ASN A 200 10.25 15.58 -2.95
CA ASN A 200 11.20 14.49 -2.82
C ASN A 200 10.87 13.36 -3.82
N PRO A 201 11.35 13.45 -5.08
CA PRO A 201 11.00 12.48 -6.12
C PRO A 201 11.56 11.07 -5.88
N ASP A 202 12.53 10.91 -4.96
CA ASP A 202 13.13 9.65 -4.49
C ASP A 202 12.34 8.96 -3.37
N TRP A 203 11.24 9.59 -2.92
CA TRP A 203 10.40 9.06 -1.84
C TRP A 203 9.91 7.62 -2.06
N PRO A 204 9.36 7.23 -3.23
CA PRO A 204 8.88 5.87 -3.44
C PRO A 204 9.99 4.82 -3.26
N GLU A 205 11.19 5.09 -3.78
CA GLU A 205 12.35 4.21 -3.63
C GLU A 205 12.81 4.10 -2.16
N ALA A 206 12.76 5.21 -1.40
CA ALA A 206 13.07 5.23 0.03
C ALA A 206 12.08 4.41 0.85
N PHE A 207 10.78 4.55 0.55
CA PHE A 207 9.73 3.78 1.19
C PHE A 207 9.88 2.27 0.91
N ASP A 208 10.11 1.89 -0.35
CA ASP A 208 10.35 0.48 -0.74
C ASP A 208 11.60 -0.11 -0.08
N PHE A 209 12.65 0.70 0.13
CA PHE A 209 13.82 0.29 0.91
C PHE A 209 13.44 -0.01 2.37
N MET A 210 12.67 0.88 3.01
CA MET A 210 12.21 0.70 4.38
C MET A 210 11.30 -0.52 4.54
N GLN A 211 10.42 -0.79 3.56
CA GLN A 211 9.56 -1.99 3.56
C GLN A 211 10.40 -3.27 3.55
N ARG A 212 11.41 -3.35 2.69
CA ARG A 212 12.33 -4.50 2.61
C ARG A 212 13.15 -4.67 3.88
N HIS A 213 13.68 -3.57 4.42
CA HIS A 213 14.42 -3.60 5.68
C HIS A 213 13.53 -4.09 6.84
N ALA A 214 12.28 -3.65 6.90
CA ALA A 214 11.31 -4.14 7.89
C ALA A 214 11.01 -5.64 7.69
N ASP A 215 10.81 -6.10 6.45
CA ASP A 215 10.62 -7.53 6.15
C ASP A 215 11.80 -8.37 6.64
N GLU A 216 13.03 -7.95 6.33
CA GLU A 216 14.25 -8.63 6.76
C GLU A 216 14.40 -8.66 8.28
N ALA A 217 14.18 -7.54 8.96
CA ALA A 217 14.24 -7.45 10.42
C ALA A 217 13.22 -8.37 11.10
N ILE A 218 11.99 -8.44 10.58
CA ILE A 218 10.94 -9.33 11.10
C ILE A 218 11.34 -10.80 10.88
N MET A 219 11.79 -11.16 9.67
CA MET A 219 12.18 -12.55 9.37
C MET A 219 13.40 -13.03 10.15
N GLN A 220 14.37 -12.14 10.41
CA GLN A 220 15.53 -12.45 11.25
C GLN A 220 15.13 -12.73 12.70
N ARG A 221 14.17 -11.96 13.23
CA ARG A 221 13.71 -12.11 14.61
C ARG A 221 12.73 -13.28 14.79
N TYR A 222 11.92 -13.55 13.77
CA TYR A 222 10.88 -14.59 13.79
C TYR A 222 11.06 -15.58 12.62
N PRO A 223 12.08 -16.44 12.68
CA PRO A 223 12.32 -17.42 11.64
C PRO A 223 11.13 -18.37 11.49
N GLY A 224 10.63 -18.52 10.25
CA GLY A 224 9.47 -19.37 9.94
C GLY A 224 8.10 -18.70 10.11
N MET A 225 8.05 -17.39 10.42
CA MET A 225 6.79 -16.64 10.46
C MET A 225 6.09 -16.65 9.09
N PRO A 226 4.78 -16.96 9.01
CA PRO A 226 4.03 -16.87 7.77
C PRO A 226 3.99 -15.44 7.23
N ARG A 227 4.11 -15.28 5.90
CA ARG A 227 4.10 -13.95 5.24
C ARG A 227 2.90 -13.08 5.62
N GLN A 228 1.72 -13.68 5.81
CA GLN A 228 0.53 -12.95 6.24
C GLN A 228 0.67 -12.29 7.63
N GLN A 229 1.43 -12.91 8.54
CA GLN A 229 1.71 -12.33 9.85
C GLN A 229 2.75 -11.22 9.77
N VAL A 230 3.72 -11.34 8.86
CA VAL A 230 4.70 -10.27 8.57
C VAL A 230 3.98 -9.00 8.09
N GLU A 231 3.06 -9.11 7.12
CA GLU A 231 2.28 -7.96 6.64
C GLU A 231 1.38 -7.35 7.73
N LEU A 232 0.85 -8.19 8.62
CA LEU A 232 0.05 -7.72 9.76
C LEU A 232 0.90 -6.85 10.71
N ILE A 233 2.11 -7.30 11.05
CA ILE A 233 3.05 -6.57 11.90
C ILE A 233 3.42 -5.23 11.25
N LYS A 234 3.73 -5.23 9.95
CA LYS A 234 4.06 -4.02 9.21
C LYS A 234 2.92 -3.01 9.20
N THR A 235 1.70 -3.49 8.96
CA THR A 235 0.51 -2.63 8.98
C THR A 235 0.29 -2.00 10.35
N LEU A 236 0.49 -2.77 11.43
CA LEU A 236 0.42 -2.27 12.82
C LEU A 236 1.52 -1.22 13.10
N ALA A 237 2.76 -1.47 12.65
CA ALA A 237 3.87 -0.53 12.82
C ALA A 237 3.64 0.78 12.05
N ILE A 238 3.14 0.72 10.81
CA ILE A 238 2.76 1.91 10.03
C ILE A 238 1.66 2.69 10.74
N ALA A 239 0.63 1.99 11.27
CA ALA A 239 -0.45 2.64 11.98
C ALA A 239 0.01 3.35 13.26
N LYS A 240 0.92 2.72 14.01
CA LYS A 240 1.53 3.32 15.20
C LYS A 240 2.40 4.51 14.85
N LEU A 241 3.26 4.40 13.83
CA LEU A 241 4.09 5.50 13.36
C LEU A 241 3.24 6.70 12.96
N HIS A 242 2.14 6.46 12.25
CA HIS A 242 1.21 7.51 11.86
C HIS A 242 0.58 8.20 13.07
N GLU A 243 0.15 7.44 14.08
CA GLU A 243 -0.39 7.99 15.33
C GLU A 243 0.64 8.86 16.06
N ASP A 244 1.89 8.39 16.17
CA ASP A 244 2.97 9.12 16.82
C ASP A 244 3.30 10.42 16.06
N CYS A 245 3.35 10.36 14.72
CA CYS A 245 3.52 11.53 13.86
C CYS A 245 2.38 12.54 14.03
N ARG A 246 1.13 12.06 14.09
CA ARG A 246 -0.06 12.89 14.33
C ARG A 246 -0.01 13.57 15.68
N ARG A 247 0.38 12.86 16.74
CA ARG A 247 0.52 13.40 18.10
C ARG A 247 1.63 14.45 18.19
N ASN A 248 2.72 14.28 17.44
CA ASN A 248 3.87 15.19 17.44
C ASN A 248 3.78 16.29 16.37
N GLY A 249 2.75 16.28 15.51
CA GLY A 249 2.63 17.21 14.38
C GLY A 249 3.75 17.06 13.34
N THR A 250 4.34 15.87 13.21
CA THR A 250 5.42 15.57 12.27
C THR A 250 4.87 14.92 11.00
N ASN A 251 5.48 15.18 9.84
CA ASN A 251 5.11 14.49 8.60
C ASN A 251 5.67 13.05 8.61
N PRO A 252 4.82 12.00 8.47
CA PRO A 252 5.28 10.62 8.49
C PRO A 252 6.22 10.28 7.32
N CYS A 253 6.00 10.84 6.13
CA CYS A 253 6.87 10.62 4.97
C CYS A 253 8.28 11.18 5.21
N ALA A 254 8.38 12.34 5.84
CA ALA A 254 9.65 12.95 6.19
C ALA A 254 10.45 12.06 7.17
N LEU A 255 9.77 11.53 8.19
CA LEU A 255 10.39 10.64 9.18
C LEU A 255 10.88 9.33 8.55
N VAL A 256 10.04 8.67 7.75
CA VAL A 256 10.43 7.45 7.04
C VAL A 256 11.60 7.69 6.08
N HIS A 257 11.59 8.81 5.37
CA HIS A 257 12.67 9.16 4.44
C HIS A 257 14.00 9.43 5.18
N ALA A 258 13.95 10.18 6.28
CA ALA A 258 15.12 10.44 7.13
C ALA A 258 15.70 9.13 7.69
N GLU A 259 14.84 8.23 8.16
CA GLU A 259 15.24 6.93 8.67
C GLU A 259 15.84 6.03 7.58
N ALA A 260 15.26 6.04 6.38
CA ALA A 260 15.82 5.34 5.23
C ALA A 260 17.25 5.81 4.95
N ARG A 261 17.47 7.13 4.90
CA ARG A 261 18.81 7.72 4.69
C ARG A 261 19.78 7.32 5.81
N ARG A 262 19.33 7.31 7.06
CA ARG A 262 20.12 6.86 8.23
C ARG A 262 20.56 5.40 8.10
N LEU A 263 19.70 4.54 7.54
CA LEU A 263 19.98 3.13 7.27
C LEU A 263 20.79 2.90 5.97
N GLY A 264 21.24 3.97 5.32
CA GLY A 264 22.11 3.89 4.15
C GLY A 264 21.37 3.86 2.82
N PHE A 265 20.07 4.19 2.78
CA PHE A 265 19.40 4.46 1.52
C PHE A 265 20.11 5.60 0.79
N GLN A 266 20.51 5.33 -0.44
CA GLN A 266 21.03 6.33 -1.37
C GLN A 266 20.08 6.39 -2.54
N ALA A 267 19.54 7.58 -2.81
CA ALA A 267 18.74 7.79 -4.00
C ALA A 267 19.58 7.37 -5.20
N GLN A 268 19.13 6.34 -5.91
CA GLN A 268 19.72 6.05 -7.21
C GLN A 268 19.41 7.29 -8.03
N ALA A 269 20.46 8.04 -8.41
CA ALA A 269 20.33 9.10 -9.38
C ALA A 269 19.64 8.42 -10.56
N ARG A 270 18.34 8.69 -10.75
CA ARG A 270 17.59 8.23 -11.91
C ARG A 270 18.40 8.80 -13.06
N ALA A 271 19.22 7.96 -13.67
CA ALA A 271 19.92 8.33 -14.88
C ALA A 271 18.78 8.77 -15.78
N VAL A 272 18.69 10.09 -16.04
CA VAL A 272 17.65 10.67 -16.87
C VAL A 272 17.61 9.77 -18.07
N ALA A 273 16.53 9.00 -18.21
CA ALA A 273 16.46 8.00 -19.24
C ALA A 273 16.64 8.80 -20.52
N GLN A 274 17.84 8.71 -21.12
CA GLN A 274 18.09 9.37 -22.38
C GLN A 274 16.96 8.86 -23.27
N PRO A 275 16.15 9.76 -23.85
CA PRO A 275 14.93 9.37 -24.53
C PRO A 275 15.27 8.21 -25.46
N ALA A 276 14.75 7.03 -25.12
CA ALA A 276 15.00 5.79 -25.84
C ALA A 276 14.27 5.91 -27.17
N GLY A 277 14.88 6.59 -28.13
CA GLY A 277 14.19 6.94 -29.36
C GLY A 277 14.70 8.16 -30.10
N ALA A 278 15.86 8.74 -29.77
CA ALA A 278 16.61 9.41 -30.82
C ALA A 278 17.29 8.29 -31.63
N PRO A 279 16.83 7.96 -32.85
CA PRO A 279 17.53 7.04 -33.72
C PRO A 279 18.97 7.54 -33.83
N ARG A 280 19.90 6.69 -33.41
CA ARG A 280 21.30 6.95 -33.59
C ARG A 280 21.57 6.91 -35.09
N LEU A 281 21.54 8.09 -35.70
CA LEU A 281 22.10 8.33 -37.03
C LEU A 281 23.62 8.23 -36.89
N ASP A 282 24.15 7.05 -36.59
CA ASP A 282 25.57 6.83 -36.28
C ASP A 282 26.49 7.22 -37.46
N ASN A 283 25.92 7.54 -38.64
CA ASN A 283 26.64 7.95 -39.84
C ASN A 283 26.07 9.18 -40.57
N LEU A 284 25.10 9.93 -40.01
CA LEU A 284 24.65 11.19 -40.62
C LEU A 284 24.93 12.37 -39.68
N SER A 285 25.86 13.23 -40.09
CA SER A 285 26.09 14.49 -39.39
C SER A 285 24.98 15.49 -39.72
N LEU A 286 24.76 16.47 -38.84
CA LEU A 286 23.86 17.60 -39.11
C LEU A 286 24.23 18.36 -40.39
N ALA A 287 25.52 18.36 -40.77
CA ALA A 287 25.98 18.97 -42.01
C ALA A 287 25.51 18.18 -43.25
N ASP A 288 25.47 16.85 -43.17
CA ASP A 288 24.98 16.01 -44.26
C ASP A 288 23.49 16.26 -44.50
N VAL A 289 22.68 16.34 -43.43
CA VAL A 289 21.24 16.65 -43.51
C VAL A 289 21.00 18.05 -44.07
N ALA A 290 21.80 19.04 -43.67
CA ALA A 290 21.67 20.41 -44.18
C ALA A 290 22.07 20.56 -45.67
N SER A 291 22.82 19.60 -46.20
CA SER A 291 23.29 19.58 -47.60
C SER A 291 22.47 18.67 -48.52
N MET A 292 21.51 17.93 -47.97
CA MET A 292 20.60 17.09 -48.76
C MET A 292 19.59 17.96 -49.50
N ASP A 293 19.24 17.55 -50.72
CA ASP A 293 18.09 18.10 -51.41
C ASP A 293 16.78 17.57 -50.79
N ASP A 294 15.67 18.27 -51.02
CA ASP A 294 14.37 17.93 -50.44
C ASP A 294 13.94 16.49 -50.80
N ALA A 295 14.34 15.98 -51.96
CA ALA A 295 14.02 14.64 -52.40
C ALA A 295 14.78 13.56 -51.61
N ALA A 296 16.07 13.78 -51.31
CA ALA A 296 16.88 12.90 -50.48
C ALA A 296 16.43 12.95 -49.01
N PHE A 297 16.01 14.12 -48.53
CA PHE A 297 15.45 14.27 -47.19
C PHE A 297 14.14 13.50 -47.03
N ASP A 298 13.20 13.63 -47.97
CA ASP A 298 11.93 12.90 -47.95
C ASP A 298 12.11 11.38 -48.02
N ALA A 299 13.12 10.91 -48.78
CA ALA A 299 13.46 9.50 -48.85
C ALA A 299 14.03 8.98 -47.51
N LEU A 300 14.94 9.73 -46.90
CA LEU A 300 15.50 9.42 -45.57
C LEU A 300 14.39 9.36 -44.51
N TRP A 301 13.46 10.32 -44.53
CA TRP A 301 12.35 10.39 -43.58
C TRP A 301 11.37 9.22 -43.73
N LYS A 302 11.04 8.84 -44.98
CA LYS A 302 10.20 7.66 -45.26
C LYS A 302 10.86 6.36 -44.79
N ASP A 303 12.17 6.23 -44.99
CA ASP A 303 12.93 5.06 -44.53
C ASP A 303 12.93 4.98 -43.00
N MET A 304 13.10 6.11 -42.29
CA MET A 304 12.99 6.17 -40.83
C MET A 304 11.59 5.81 -40.31
N GLN A 305 10.52 6.20 -41.00
CA GLN A 305 9.14 5.85 -40.61
C GLN A 305 8.85 4.34 -40.76
N TRP A 306 9.50 3.66 -41.70
CA TRP A 306 9.22 2.25 -42.00
C TRP A 306 10.14 1.27 -41.26
N SER A 307 11.34 1.70 -40.84
CA SER A 307 12.38 0.78 -40.37
C SER A 307 12.34 0.42 -38.88
N GLY A 308 11.41 0.94 -38.05
CA GLY A 308 11.51 0.60 -36.62
C GLY A 308 10.41 0.97 -35.63
N TYR A 309 9.30 1.59 -36.02
CA TYR A 309 8.19 1.77 -35.08
C TYR A 309 7.35 0.48 -34.99
N VAL A 310 7.87 -0.50 -34.24
CA VAL A 310 7.01 -1.53 -33.65
C VAL A 310 6.12 -0.80 -32.65
N GLN A 311 4.89 -0.46 -33.05
CA GLN A 311 3.90 0.07 -32.13
C GLN A 311 3.80 -0.89 -30.93
N PRO A 312 4.01 -0.43 -29.69
CA PRO A 312 3.74 -1.28 -28.54
C PRO A 312 2.26 -1.67 -28.60
N LYS A 313 1.99 -2.96 -28.72
CA LYS A 313 0.62 -3.48 -28.57
C LYS A 313 0.17 -3.11 -27.16
N VAL A 314 -0.74 -2.16 -27.07
CA VAL A 314 -1.49 -1.88 -25.85
C VAL A 314 -2.36 -3.12 -25.61
N GLY A 315 -1.95 -3.93 -24.62
CA GLY A 315 -2.71 -5.05 -24.09
C GLY A 315 -3.44 -4.65 -22.83
#